data_AF-A0A954NPR8-F1
#
_entry.id   AF-A0A954NPR8-F1
#
_cell.length_a   1.000
_cell.length_b   1.000
_cell.length_c   1.000
_cell.angle_alpha   90.00
_cell.angle_beta   90.00
_cell.angle_gamma   90.00
#
_symmetry.space_group_name_H-M   'P 1'
#
loop_
_entity.id
_entity.type
_entity.pdbx_description
1 polymer ?
#
loop_
_entity_poly.entity_id
_entity_poly.type
_entity_poly.pdbx_seq_one_letter_code
_entity_poly.pdbx_strand_id
1 'polypeptide(L)'
;MAKKKSSKLTTGVAVRIKQGTPLPEFPDVCIDDWTAIILETKGRGADLQYIIEWDDATVEKMPQSYQDQCEEQGLFFRMACLPADQVEQAMSDAPDS
;
A
#
# COMPACT_ATOMS: atom_id res chain seq x y z
N MET A 1 21.81 -9.22 7.16
CA MET A 1 20.89 -8.11 7.46
C MET A 1 20.76 -7.25 6.21
N ALA A 2 19.77 -7.52 5.35
CA ALA A 2 19.61 -6.79 4.11
C ALA A 2 19.11 -5.38 4.43
N LYS A 3 20.00 -4.41 4.21
CA LYS A 3 19.75 -2.98 4.36
C LYS A 3 18.73 -2.60 3.28
N LYS A 4 17.44 -2.73 3.61
CA LYS A 4 16.33 -2.27 2.77
C LYS A 4 16.47 -0.77 2.64
N LYS A 5 17.26 -0.35 1.64
CA LYS A 5 17.22 1.01 1.13
C LYS A 5 15.75 1.23 0.80
N SER A 6 15.12 2.16 1.49
CA SER A 6 13.86 2.79 1.08
C SER A 6 14.15 3.54 -0.22
N SER A 7 14.44 2.78 -1.27
CA SER A 7 14.53 3.25 -2.64
C SER A 7 13.16 3.80 -2.94
N LYS A 8 13.13 5.07 -3.36
CA LYS A 8 11.91 5.74 -3.76
C LYS A 8 11.20 4.85 -4.78
N LEU A 9 10.03 4.35 -4.38
CA LEU A 9 9.29 3.39 -5.18
C LEU A 9 8.61 4.17 -6.30
N THR A 10 8.62 3.60 -7.51
CA THR A 10 8.03 4.23 -8.69
C THR A 10 6.67 3.62 -8.99
N THR A 11 5.90 4.32 -9.82
CA THR A 11 4.66 3.78 -10.36
C THR A 11 4.91 2.47 -11.12
N GLY A 12 3.96 1.54 -11.05
CA GLY A 12 4.05 0.19 -11.60
C GLY A 12 4.81 -0.82 -10.72
N VAL A 13 5.33 -0.42 -9.56
CA VAL A 13 6.03 -1.33 -8.65
C VAL A 13 5.05 -1.96 -7.68
N ALA A 14 5.13 -3.30 -7.56
CA ALA A 14 4.43 -4.03 -6.52
C ALA A 14 5.05 -3.75 -5.15
N VAL A 15 4.20 -3.39 -4.20
CA VAL A 15 4.54 -3.08 -2.82
C VAL A 15 3.74 -3.95 -1.88
N ARG A 16 4.31 -4.15 -0.70
CA ARG A 16 3.67 -4.82 0.40
C ARG A 16 3.61 -3.89 1.60
N ILE A 17 2.55 -4.00 2.37
CA ILE A 17 2.38 -3.22 3.58
C ILE A 17 3.20 -3.83 4.71
N LYS A 18 3.86 -2.98 5.50
CA LYS A 18 4.67 -3.44 6.63
C LYS A 18 3.79 -4.11 7.69
N GLN A 19 4.35 -5.12 8.33
CA GLN A 19 3.71 -5.84 9.43
C GLN A 19 3.28 -4.88 10.56
N GLY A 20 2.05 -5.03 11.03
CA GLY A 20 1.47 -4.18 12.09
C GLY A 20 1.12 -2.75 11.64
N THR A 21 0.96 -2.52 10.34
CA THR A 21 0.46 -1.23 9.83
C THR A 21 -1.07 -1.23 9.86
N PRO A 22 -1.69 -0.40 10.72
CA PRO A 22 -3.13 -0.16 10.63
C PRO A 22 -3.42 0.74 9.44
N LEU A 23 -4.60 0.60 8.86
CA LEU A 23 -5.04 1.55 7.85
C LEU A 23 -5.32 2.90 8.53
N PRO A 24 -4.76 4.03 8.05
CA PRO A 24 -4.90 5.33 8.72
C PRO A 24 -6.36 5.79 8.79
N GLU A 25 -7.17 5.38 7.81
CA GLU A 25 -8.60 5.68 7.75
C GLU A 25 -9.41 4.79 8.70
N PHE A 26 -8.96 3.55 8.92
CA PHE A 26 -9.65 2.55 9.74
C PHE A 26 -8.64 1.80 10.61
N PRO A 27 -8.35 2.31 11.82
CA PRO A 27 -7.34 1.70 12.69
C PRO A 27 -7.71 0.30 13.19
N ASP A 28 -8.99 -0.08 13.10
CA ASP A 28 -9.49 -1.45 13.36
C ASP A 28 -9.10 -2.43 12.26
N VAL A 29 -8.83 -1.94 11.04
CA VAL A 29 -8.45 -2.78 9.89
C VAL A 29 -6.92 -2.85 9.83
N CYS A 30 -6.39 -4.00 10.20
CA CYS A 30 -5.00 -4.34 9.94
C CYS A 30 -4.83 -4.72 8.46
N ILE A 31 -4.04 -3.92 7.75
CA ILE A 31 -3.67 -4.14 6.35
C ILE A 31 -2.27 -4.72 6.23
N ASP A 32 -1.79 -5.36 7.30
CA ASP A 32 -0.48 -5.98 7.31
C ASP A 32 -0.39 -7.09 6.27
N ASP A 33 0.77 -7.20 5.62
CA ASP A 33 1.03 -8.20 4.59
C ASP A 33 0.18 -8.05 3.31
N TRP A 34 -0.63 -6.99 3.20
CA TRP A 34 -1.40 -6.72 1.97
C TRP A 34 -0.47 -6.30 0.84
N THR A 35 -0.80 -6.71 -0.37
CA THR A 35 -0.06 -6.36 -1.57
C THR A 35 -0.87 -5.41 -2.45
N ALA A 36 -0.15 -4.48 -3.04
CA ALA A 36 -0.70 -3.45 -3.90
C ALA A 36 0.32 -3.03 -4.96
N ILE A 37 -0.13 -2.29 -5.97
CA ILE A 37 0.73 -1.73 -7.01
C ILE A 37 0.70 -0.21 -6.89
N ILE A 38 1.85 0.45 -6.92
CA ILE A 38 1.89 1.92 -6.94
C ILE A 38 1.32 2.40 -8.26
N LEU A 39 0.20 3.10 -8.22
CA LEU A 39 -0.35 3.80 -9.37
C LEU A 39 0.30 5.16 -9.55
N GLU A 40 0.44 5.91 -8.45
CA GLU A 40 0.95 7.28 -8.48
C GLU A 40 1.72 7.62 -7.19
N THR A 41 2.69 8.53 -7.29
CA THR A 41 3.43 9.05 -6.12
C THR A 41 3.07 10.51 -5.92
N LYS A 42 2.60 10.89 -4.73
CA LYS A 42 2.19 12.25 -4.38
C LYS A 42 3.15 12.85 -3.36
N GLY A 43 3.49 14.13 -3.51
CA GLY A 43 4.38 14.83 -2.57
C GLY A 43 5.88 14.53 -2.78
N ARG A 44 6.72 14.92 -1.81
CA ARG A 44 8.18 14.74 -1.88
C ARG A 44 8.82 14.77 -0.48
N GLY A 45 9.95 14.07 -0.33
CA GLY A 45 10.71 14.07 0.92
C GLY A 45 9.93 13.38 2.04
N ALA A 46 9.63 14.11 3.12
CA ALA A 46 8.87 13.61 4.25
C ALA A 46 7.36 13.47 3.95
N ASP A 47 6.83 14.31 3.06
CA ASP A 47 5.41 14.30 2.65
C ASP A 47 5.13 13.34 1.48
N LEU A 48 6.01 12.37 1.25
CA LEU A 48 5.84 11.42 0.16
C LEU A 48 4.77 10.38 0.51
N GLN A 49 3.72 10.35 -0.30
CA GLN A 49 2.64 9.39 -0.25
C GLN A 49 2.61 8.58 -1.55
N TYR A 50 2.24 7.32 -1.45
CA TYR A 50 2.03 6.45 -2.59
C TYR A 50 0.54 6.14 -2.68
N ILE A 51 -0.01 6.46 -3.85
CA ILE A 51 -1.33 6.03 -4.26
C ILE A 51 -1.14 4.64 -4.82
N ILE A 52 -1.61 3.66 -4.08
CA ILE A 52 -1.51 2.25 -4.40
C ILE A 52 -2.88 1.71 -4.75
N GLU A 53 -2.93 0.71 -5.62
CA GLU A 53 -4.12 -0.08 -5.91
C GLU A 53 -3.95 -1.48 -5.35
N TRP A 54 -4.91 -1.89 -4.53
CA TRP A 54 -4.95 -3.22 -3.96
C TRP A 54 -5.17 -4.26 -5.05
N ASP A 55 -4.38 -5.33 -4.96
CA ASP A 55 -4.52 -6.48 -5.86
C ASP A 55 -5.87 -7.18 -5.63
N ASP A 56 -6.39 -7.90 -6.63
CA ASP A 56 -7.69 -8.57 -6.51
C ASP A 56 -7.72 -9.54 -5.31
N ALA A 57 -6.61 -10.23 -5.03
CA ALA A 57 -6.50 -11.11 -3.85
C ALA A 57 -6.66 -10.36 -2.51
N THR A 58 -6.23 -9.10 -2.45
CA THR A 58 -6.40 -8.24 -1.27
C THR A 58 -7.85 -7.76 -1.17
N VAL A 59 -8.46 -7.40 -2.31
CA VAL A 59 -9.87 -6.99 -2.39
C VAL A 59 -10.81 -8.12 -2.00
N GLU A 60 -10.51 -9.37 -2.37
CA GLU A 60 -11.30 -10.55 -1.97
C GLU A 60 -11.28 -10.80 -0.46
N LYS A 61 -10.20 -10.40 0.21
CA LYS A 61 -10.03 -10.50 1.66
C LYS A 61 -10.56 -9.28 2.41
N MET A 62 -10.87 -8.18 1.72
CA MET A 62 -11.36 -6.97 2.37
C MET A 62 -12.71 -7.24 3.04
N PRO A 63 -12.88 -6.81 4.30
CA PRO A 63 -14.18 -6.89 4.95
C PRO A 63 -15.19 -6.01 4.21
N GLN A 64 -16.43 -6.49 4.09
CA GLN A 64 -17.53 -5.74 3.47
C GLN A 64 -17.73 -4.37 4.14
N SER A 65 -17.54 -4.28 5.46
CA SER A 65 -17.61 -3.02 6.21
C SER A 65 -16.57 -1.98 5.79
N TYR A 66 -15.46 -2.39 5.19
CA TYR A 66 -14.49 -1.45 4.61
C TYR A 66 -15.00 -0.89 3.28
N GLN A 67 -15.57 -1.74 2.43
CA GLN A 67 -16.15 -1.32 1.15
C GLN A 67 -17.30 -0.32 1.36
N ASP A 68 -18.19 -0.62 2.31
CA ASP A 68 -19.32 0.23 2.67
C ASP A 68 -18.86 1.61 3.14
N GLN A 69 -17.89 1.66 4.08
CA GLN A 69 -17.37 2.94 4.58
C GLN A 69 -16.56 3.73 3.55
N CYS A 70 -15.91 3.07 2.59
CA CYS A 70 -15.29 3.74 1.45
C CYS A 70 -16.37 4.35 0.55
N GLU A 71 -17.44 3.62 0.25
CA GLU A 71 -18.56 4.10 -0.57
C GLU A 71 -19.26 5.30 0.09
N GLU A 72 -19.51 5.24 1.40
CA GLU A 72 -20.10 6.36 2.17
C GLU A 72 -19.26 7.64 2.11
N GLN A 73 -17.94 7.50 2.05
CA GLN A 73 -17.01 8.64 1.97
C GLN A 73 -16.69 9.07 0.53
N GLY A 74 -17.20 8.34 -0.47
CA GLY A 74 -16.87 8.56 -1.88
C GLY A 74 -15.42 8.21 -2.23
N LEU A 75 -14.82 7.28 -1.48
CA LEU A 75 -13.47 6.79 -1.65
C LEU A 75 -13.46 5.49 -2.47
N PHE A 76 -12.40 5.30 -3.26
CA PHE A 76 -12.21 4.05 -3.98
C PHE A 76 -11.60 3.01 -3.04
N PHE A 77 -12.39 2.02 -2.59
CA PHE A 77 -11.87 0.94 -1.73
C PHE A 77 -10.70 0.16 -2.35
N ARG A 78 -10.58 0.15 -3.69
CA ARG A 78 -9.45 -0.44 -4.41
C ARG A 78 -8.17 0.40 -4.33
N MET A 79 -8.25 1.69 -4.02
CA MET A 79 -7.10 2.58 -3.97
C MET A 79 -6.89 3.11 -2.56
N ALA A 80 -5.65 3.11 -2.09
CA ALA A 80 -5.28 3.70 -0.81
C ALA A 80 -4.13 4.69 -0.98
N CYS A 81 -4.12 5.72 -0.14
CA CYS A 81 -3.04 6.68 -0.07
C CYS A 81 -2.23 6.43 1.20
N LEU A 82 -1.08 5.77 1.07
CA LEU A 82 -0.23 5.42 2.21
C LEU A 82 1.09 6.19 2.18
N PRO A 83 1.60 6.62 3.35
CA PRO A 83 2.92 7.23 3.42
C PRO A 83 4.01 6.23 3.04
N ALA A 84 5.10 6.74 2.47
CA ALA A 84 6.23 5.92 2.03
C ALA A 84 6.87 5.08 3.13
N ASP A 85 6.70 5.44 4.40
CA ASP A 85 7.25 4.69 5.54
C ASP A 85 6.46 3.41 5.88
N GLN A 86 5.18 3.34 5.50
CA GLN A 86 4.29 2.21 5.79
C GLN A 86 4.31 1.12 4.72
N VAL A 87 4.79 1.46 3.53
CA VAL A 87 4.93 0.50 2.41
C VAL A 87 6.39 0.10 2.26
N GLU A 88 6.59 -1.09 1.73
CA GLU A 88 7.91 -1.57 1.34
C GLU A 88 7.81 -2.29 -0.02
N GLN A 89 8.90 -2.29 -0.79
CA GLN A 89 8.92 -3.00 -2.07
C GLN A 89 8.61 -4.48 -1.84
N ALA A 90 7.59 -5.02 -2.53
CA ALA A 90 7.42 -6.45 -2.62
C ALA A 90 8.63 -6.96 -3.40
N MET A 91 9.48 -7.78 -2.78
CA MET A 91 10.71 -8.25 -3.41
C MET A 91 10.42 -8.77 -4.81
N SER A 92 10.84 -8.01 -5.82
CA SER A 92 11.11 -8.58 -7.13
C SER A 92 12.53 -9.09 -7.02
N ASP A 93 12.65 -10.40 -6.81
CA ASP A 93 13.91 -11.12 -6.93
C ASP A 93 14.39 -10.93 -8.37
N ALA A 94 15.08 -9.83 -8.62
CA ALA A 94 15.83 -9.63 -9.84
C ALA A 94 17.20 -10.31 -9.60
N PRO A 95 17.49 -11.44 -10.25
CA PRO A 95 18.86 -11.94 -10.27
C PRO A 95 19.74 -10.87 -10.94
N ASP A 96 20.66 -10.35 -10.15
CA ASP A 96 21.78 -9.50 -10.53
C ASP A 96 22.43 -10.07 -11.82
N SER A 97 22.51 -9.26 -12.88
CA SER A 97 23.11 -9.65 -14.16
C SER A 97 24.45 -8.97 -14.38
#